data_AF-A0A9N9GBC7-F1
#
_entry.id   AF-A0A9N9GBC7-F1
#
_cell.length_a   1.000
_cell.length_b   1.000
_cell.length_c   1.000
_cell.angle_alpha   90.00
_cell.angle_beta   90.00
_cell.angle_gamma   90.00
#
_symmetry.space_group_name_H-M   'P 1'
#
loop_
_entity.id
_entity.type
_entity.pdbx_description
1 polymer ?
#
loop_
_entity_poly.entity_id
_entity_poly.type
_entity_poly.pdbx_seq_one_letter_code
_entity_poly.pdbx_strand_id
1 'polypeptide(L)'
;ESNDSKPVVVDTSSINPLAITNATDIPAAQTQAKEQIKNLLSKNNFQTNDLDKNKQKFSTDFEDLVKRLEYRGITREKLLIVREKLAKKKKLTELINNLRQGRNKLSQEGQKNAERVREIRERISIFEQELNDCEQELNDLTSQLPNLPAPDTPTNTEGNKIIDSKEYQHNIQHHLTQEKILKKLVLIDEEKAENSQRGYRLFDTPYLVNSQNLYNTGQFHKFQDSLYKIEESNFYLLPTAEVSLINLYQNQILTEENLPLKLCAYSPCFRAERMAAGQENKGLIRLHQFHKVELVKIVKPESSYQELEKLVADACHILNKLKIPHRVIELCQGELGFSAAKTYDIEV
;
A
#
# COMPACT_ATOMS: atom_id res chain seq x y z
N GLU A 1 -46.40 28.14 -34.12
CA GLU A 1 -45.03 28.60 -34.39
C GLU A 1 -44.10 27.42 -34.23
N SER A 2 -43.21 27.25 -35.20
CA SER A 2 -42.25 26.16 -35.38
C SER A 2 -41.12 26.17 -34.35
N ASN A 3 -40.66 24.99 -33.94
CA ASN A 3 -39.26 24.63 -34.20
C ASN A 3 -39.01 23.13 -34.01
N ASP A 4 -38.61 22.51 -35.12
CA ASP A 4 -37.88 21.26 -35.21
C ASP A 4 -36.54 21.38 -34.47
N SER A 5 -36.21 20.40 -33.64
CA SER A 5 -34.82 20.10 -33.29
C SER A 5 -34.61 18.59 -33.27
N LYS A 6 -33.97 18.09 -34.32
CA LYS A 6 -33.52 16.70 -34.50
C LYS A 6 -32.56 16.28 -33.36
N PRO A 7 -32.49 14.98 -33.04
CA PRO A 7 -31.52 14.46 -32.07
C PRO A 7 -30.10 14.59 -32.62
N VAL A 8 -29.19 15.11 -31.78
CA VAL A 8 -27.76 15.16 -32.07
C VAL A 8 -27.15 13.79 -31.75
N VAL A 9 -26.77 13.06 -32.80
CA VAL A 9 -25.90 11.88 -32.68
C VAL A 9 -24.47 12.39 -32.56
N VAL A 10 -23.83 12.16 -31.41
CA VAL A 10 -22.42 12.47 -31.21
C VAL A 10 -21.60 11.32 -31.78
N ASP A 11 -20.93 11.59 -32.90
CA ASP A 11 -19.98 10.70 -33.54
C ASP A 11 -18.71 10.59 -32.68
N THR A 12 -18.47 9.41 -32.10
CA THR A 12 -17.30 9.12 -31.24
C THR A 12 -16.08 8.65 -32.02
N SER A 13 -16.05 8.76 -33.35
CA SER A 13 -14.97 8.24 -34.20
C SER A 13 -13.66 9.05 -34.21
N SER A 14 -13.52 10.08 -33.37
CA SER A 14 -12.34 10.98 -33.41
C SER A 14 -11.74 11.34 -32.05
N ILE A 15 -11.77 10.43 -31.07
CA ILE A 15 -10.90 10.54 -29.89
C ILE A 15 -9.63 9.72 -30.15
N ASN A 16 -8.60 10.43 -30.61
CA ASN A 16 -7.27 9.90 -30.87
C ASN A 16 -6.63 9.40 -29.55
N PRO A 17 -6.41 8.08 -29.36
CA PRO A 17 -5.83 7.56 -28.13
C PRO A 17 -4.34 7.37 -28.37
N LEU A 18 -3.49 8.33 -28.00
CA LEU A 18 -2.04 8.13 -27.80
C LEU A 18 -1.37 9.44 -27.36
N ALA A 19 -1.10 9.53 -26.06
CA ALA A 19 0.06 10.24 -25.53
C ALA A 19 0.47 9.54 -24.24
N ILE A 20 1.00 8.32 -24.39
CA ILE A 20 1.70 7.63 -23.31
C ILE A 20 3.06 8.32 -23.18
N THR A 21 3.15 9.30 -22.29
CA THR A 21 4.43 9.84 -21.84
C THR A 21 4.78 9.21 -20.50
N ASN A 22 5.75 8.30 -20.55
CA ASN A 22 6.62 7.78 -19.49
C ASN A 22 6.12 7.95 -18.05
N ALA A 23 5.51 6.89 -17.52
CA ALA A 23 5.24 6.75 -16.09
C ALA A 23 6.54 6.40 -15.34
N THR A 24 7.35 7.41 -15.05
CA THR A 24 8.32 7.36 -13.95
C THR A 24 7.80 8.27 -12.87
N ASP A 25 7.01 7.72 -11.93
CA ASP A 25 6.82 8.27 -10.57
C ASP A 25 6.07 7.24 -9.70
N ILE A 26 6.73 6.81 -8.61
CA ILE A 26 6.35 5.66 -7.77
C ILE A 26 5.52 6.12 -6.54
N PRO A 27 4.33 5.57 -6.22
CA PRO A 27 3.42 6.19 -5.23
C PRO A 27 3.37 5.57 -3.81
N ALA A 28 2.74 6.31 -2.89
CA ALA A 28 3.17 6.59 -1.51
C ALA A 28 3.22 5.45 -0.46
N ALA A 29 2.26 4.50 -0.37
CA ALA A 29 2.17 3.65 0.84
C ALA A 29 3.10 2.43 0.81
N GLN A 30 3.05 1.62 -0.26
CA GLN A 30 4.04 0.55 -0.48
C GLN A 30 5.45 1.13 -0.68
N THR A 31 5.56 2.27 -1.37
CA THR A 31 6.86 2.91 -1.64
C THR A 31 7.49 3.40 -0.35
N GLN A 32 6.75 3.93 0.62
CA GLN A 32 7.34 4.35 1.89
C GLN A 32 7.87 3.17 2.71
N ALA A 33 7.13 2.05 2.78
CA ALA A 33 7.61 0.81 3.40
C ALA A 33 8.85 0.23 2.70
N LYS A 34 8.82 0.17 1.36
CA LYS A 34 9.93 -0.31 0.53
C LYS A 34 11.15 0.59 0.64
N GLU A 35 10.97 1.91 0.57
CA GLU A 35 12.02 2.90 0.75
C GLU A 35 12.57 2.86 2.18
N GLN A 36 11.75 2.60 3.19
CA GLN A 36 12.25 2.39 4.55
C GLN A 36 13.18 1.17 4.61
N ILE A 37 12.79 0.03 4.03
CA ILE A 37 13.63 -1.18 3.98
C ILE A 37 14.90 -0.93 3.14
N LYS A 38 14.79 -0.32 1.96
CA LYS A 38 15.95 0.06 1.11
C LYS A 38 16.91 0.98 1.86
N ASN A 39 16.38 2.02 2.53
CA ASN A 39 17.18 2.96 3.31
C ASN A 39 17.93 2.23 4.43
N LEU A 40 17.26 1.33 5.16
CA LEU A 40 17.92 0.49 6.16
C LEU A 40 19.01 -0.38 5.54
N LEU A 41 18.73 -1.09 4.45
CA LEU A 41 19.69 -1.95 3.76
C LEU A 41 20.88 -1.21 3.14
N SER A 42 20.71 0.08 2.81
CA SER A 42 21.75 0.93 2.23
C SER A 42 22.73 1.56 3.25
N LYS A 43 22.42 1.49 4.55
CA LYS A 43 23.29 2.05 5.59
C LYS A 43 24.58 1.24 5.70
N ASN A 44 25.72 1.91 5.48
CA ASN A 44 27.05 1.29 5.54
C ASN A 44 27.51 0.95 6.97
N ASN A 45 26.95 1.61 8.00
CA ASN A 45 27.30 1.40 9.40
C ASN A 45 26.15 0.72 10.14
N PHE A 46 26.08 -0.60 10.03
CA PHE A 46 25.45 -1.40 11.07
C PHE A 46 26.48 -1.56 12.18
N GLN A 47 26.59 -0.55 13.04
CA GLN A 47 27.36 -0.69 14.27
C GLN A 47 26.53 -1.54 15.23
N THR A 48 27.02 -2.73 15.52
CA THR A 48 26.68 -3.43 16.75
C THR A 48 27.16 -2.54 17.91
N ASN A 49 26.23 -2.02 18.70
CA ASN A 49 26.43 -1.12 19.83
C ASN A 49 26.38 0.38 19.49
N ASP A 50 25.20 0.97 19.69
CA ASP A 50 25.12 2.30 20.30
C ASP A 50 23.98 2.29 21.33
N LEU A 51 24.38 2.11 22.59
CA LEU A 51 23.55 2.31 23.78
C LEU A 51 23.44 3.81 24.06
N ASP A 52 22.79 4.56 23.17
CA ASP A 52 22.54 5.99 23.40
C ASP A 52 21.09 6.19 23.88
N LYS A 53 20.93 6.26 25.19
CA LYS A 53 19.65 6.16 25.94
C LYS A 53 18.63 7.27 25.69
N ASN A 54 18.85 8.21 24.76
CA ASN A 54 17.94 9.34 24.52
C ASN A 54 17.52 9.56 23.06
N LYS A 55 17.65 8.56 22.18
CA LYS A 55 17.02 8.55 20.85
C LYS A 55 16.39 7.19 20.56
N GLN A 56 15.15 6.97 21.01
CA GLN A 56 14.27 5.91 20.48
C GLN A 56 13.83 6.23 19.03
N LYS A 57 14.79 6.37 18.11
CA LYS A 57 14.53 6.49 16.68
C LYS A 57 15.07 5.25 15.99
N PHE A 58 14.23 4.23 15.86
CA PHE A 58 14.31 3.14 14.87
C PHE A 58 15.74 2.79 14.37
N SER A 59 16.64 2.42 15.27
CA SER A 59 17.91 1.79 14.90
C SER A 59 17.65 0.31 14.65
N THR A 60 16.96 0.00 13.56
CA THR A 60 16.88 -1.38 13.06
C THR A 60 18.25 -1.69 12.47
N ASP A 61 19.00 -2.58 13.12
CA ASP A 61 20.20 -3.14 12.52
C ASP A 61 19.84 -4.24 11.50
N PHE A 62 20.81 -4.74 10.74
CA PHE A 62 20.55 -5.70 9.67
C PHE A 62 19.98 -7.00 10.23
N GLU A 63 20.36 -7.38 11.45
CA GLU A 63 19.87 -8.58 12.11
C GLU A 63 18.41 -8.44 12.56
N ASP A 64 18.03 -7.27 13.09
CA ASP A 64 16.62 -6.96 13.39
C ASP A 64 15.75 -7.04 12.13
N LEU A 65 16.25 -6.51 11.00
CA LEU A 65 15.55 -6.57 9.71
C LEU A 65 15.39 -8.02 9.23
N VAL A 66 16.44 -8.82 9.28
CA VAL A 66 16.41 -10.25 8.91
C VAL A 66 15.39 -10.98 9.78
N LYS A 67 15.45 -10.81 11.11
CA LYS A 67 14.58 -11.51 12.05
C LYS A 67 13.09 -11.20 11.82
N ARG A 68 12.74 -9.93 11.64
CA ARG A 68 11.34 -9.51 11.45
C ARG A 68 10.77 -9.91 10.09
N LEU A 69 11.61 -9.98 9.04
CA LEU A 69 11.17 -10.41 7.72
C LEU A 69 11.23 -11.94 7.53
N GLU A 70 12.00 -12.67 8.35
CA GLU A 70 12.04 -14.13 8.35
C GLU A 70 10.66 -14.72 8.66
N TYR A 71 9.95 -14.19 9.66
CA TYR A 71 8.57 -14.58 9.97
C TYR A 71 7.57 -14.25 8.85
N ARG A 72 7.98 -13.43 7.86
CA ARG A 72 7.23 -13.11 6.64
C ARG A 72 7.66 -13.95 5.44
N GLY A 73 8.51 -14.96 5.63
CA GLY A 73 9.00 -15.85 4.58
C GLY A 73 10.13 -15.28 3.71
N ILE A 74 10.81 -14.22 4.18
CA ILE A 74 11.95 -13.64 3.47
C ILE A 74 13.25 -14.17 4.05
N THR A 75 14.09 -14.74 3.19
CA THR A 75 15.38 -15.30 3.61
C THR A 75 16.46 -14.23 3.70
N ARG A 76 17.45 -14.47 4.57
CA ARG A 76 18.66 -13.64 4.69
C ARG A 76 19.37 -13.46 3.34
N GLU A 77 19.47 -14.53 2.56
CA GLU A 77 20.10 -14.52 1.23
C GLU A 77 19.44 -13.51 0.29
N LYS A 78 18.10 -13.47 0.24
CA LYS A 78 17.36 -12.49 -0.57
C LYS A 78 17.71 -11.05 -0.15
N LEU A 79 17.81 -10.78 1.15
CA LEU A 79 18.15 -9.46 1.67
C LEU A 79 19.61 -9.07 1.38
N LEU A 80 20.53 -10.03 1.39
CA LEU A 80 21.93 -9.80 1.00
C LEU A 80 22.03 -9.44 -0.49
N ILE A 81 21.30 -10.13 -1.38
CA ILE A 81 21.25 -9.79 -2.81
C ILE A 81 20.74 -8.36 -3.01
N VAL A 82 19.66 -7.97 -2.33
CA VAL A 82 19.13 -6.59 -2.41
C VAL A 82 20.18 -5.57 -1.95
N ARG A 83 20.89 -5.86 -0.85
CA ARG A 83 21.96 -5.01 -0.34
C ARG A 83 23.13 -4.87 -1.32
N GLU A 84 23.56 -5.96 -1.95
CA GLU A 84 24.61 -5.94 -2.96
C GLU A 84 24.21 -5.09 -4.18
N LYS A 85 22.95 -5.21 -4.64
CA LYS A 85 22.43 -4.40 -5.74
C LYS A 85 22.34 -2.92 -5.37
N LEU A 86 21.91 -2.59 -4.14
CA LEU A 86 21.94 -1.21 -3.64
C LEU A 86 23.37 -0.62 -3.61
N ALA A 87 24.35 -1.42 -3.17
CA ALA A 87 25.76 -1.02 -3.18
C ALA A 87 26.29 -0.83 -4.61
N LYS A 88 25.95 -1.74 -5.53
CA LYS A 88 26.28 -1.63 -6.96
C LYS A 88 25.69 -0.36 -7.58
N LYS A 89 24.40 -0.08 -7.35
CA LYS A 89 23.71 1.14 -7.78
C LYS A 89 24.45 2.39 -7.31
N LYS A 90 24.79 2.46 -6.02
CA LYS A 90 25.54 3.60 -5.45
C LYS A 90 26.90 3.78 -6.13
N LYS A 91 27.65 2.69 -6.30
CA LYS A 91 28.97 2.71 -6.95
C LYS A 91 28.89 3.16 -8.42
N LEU A 92 27.95 2.62 -9.19
CA LEU A 92 27.74 3.01 -10.59
C LEU A 92 27.37 4.49 -10.70
N THR A 93 26.47 4.98 -9.84
CA THR A 93 26.09 6.40 -9.79
C THR A 93 27.29 7.31 -9.53
N GLU A 94 28.14 6.94 -8.57
CA GLU A 94 29.37 7.67 -8.25
C GLU A 94 30.37 7.66 -9.41
N LEU A 95 30.60 6.50 -10.04
CA LEU A 95 31.47 6.36 -11.20
C LEU A 95 30.99 7.21 -12.39
N ILE A 96 29.70 7.17 -12.71
CA ILE A 96 29.09 7.98 -13.78
C ILE A 96 29.29 9.47 -13.50
N ASN A 97 29.04 9.92 -12.26
CA ASN A 97 29.22 11.31 -11.88
C ASN A 97 30.69 11.75 -12.00
N ASN A 98 31.64 10.92 -11.54
CA ASN A 98 33.07 11.19 -11.67
C ASN A 98 33.52 11.25 -13.14
N LEU A 99 33.04 10.34 -13.99
CA LEU A 99 33.33 10.35 -15.42
C LEU A 99 32.74 11.58 -16.11
N ARG A 100 31.51 11.98 -15.77
CA ARG A 100 30.88 13.22 -16.29
C ARG A 100 31.70 14.45 -15.93
N GLN A 101 32.17 14.55 -14.68
CA GLN A 101 33.04 15.64 -14.26
C GLN A 101 34.38 15.64 -15.02
N GLY A 102 35.03 14.48 -15.15
CA GLY A 102 36.29 14.32 -15.89
C GLY A 102 36.13 14.68 -17.38
N ARG A 103 35.07 14.22 -18.02
CA ARG A 103 34.70 14.57 -19.41
C ARG A 103 34.54 16.07 -19.60
N ASN A 104 33.84 16.73 -18.68
CA ASN A 104 33.58 18.17 -18.77
C ASN A 104 34.89 18.98 -18.65
N LYS A 105 35.81 18.60 -17.75
CA LYS A 105 37.14 19.21 -17.65
C LYS A 105 37.95 19.04 -18.94
N LEU A 106 38.07 17.81 -19.44
CA LEU A 106 38.82 17.51 -20.66
C LEU A 106 38.26 18.21 -21.90
N SER A 107 36.93 18.40 -21.96
CA SER A 107 36.27 19.12 -23.04
C SER A 107 36.59 20.62 -23.06
N GLN A 108 36.96 21.22 -21.92
CA GLN A 108 37.35 22.63 -21.83
C GLN A 108 38.80 22.88 -22.26
N GLU A 109 39.66 21.86 -22.20
CA GLU A 109 41.08 21.92 -22.54
C GLU A 109 41.39 21.86 -24.07
N GLY A 110 40.35 21.77 -24.92
CA GLY A 110 40.45 21.89 -26.38
C GLY A 110 40.50 20.57 -27.17
N GLN A 111 40.64 20.66 -28.50
CA GLN A 111 40.48 19.53 -29.44
C GLN A 111 41.47 18.37 -29.27
N LYS A 112 42.62 18.59 -28.60
CA LYS A 112 43.63 17.54 -28.37
C LYS A 112 43.11 16.37 -27.51
N ASN A 113 42.02 16.58 -26.77
CA ASN A 113 41.40 15.57 -25.90
C ASN A 113 40.20 14.87 -26.55
N ALA A 114 39.91 15.08 -27.84
CA ALA A 114 38.71 14.57 -28.49
C ALA A 114 38.54 13.04 -28.38
N GLU A 115 39.62 12.29 -28.55
CA GLU A 115 39.62 10.82 -28.43
C GLU A 115 39.32 10.36 -27.00
N ARG A 116 39.97 10.96 -25.99
CA ARG A 116 39.70 10.68 -24.56
C ARG A 116 38.27 11.04 -24.17
N VAL A 117 37.74 12.15 -24.68
CA VAL A 117 36.34 12.54 -24.44
C VAL A 117 35.38 11.51 -25.05
N ARG A 118 35.70 10.96 -26.22
CA ARG A 118 34.92 9.90 -26.86
C ARG A 118 34.94 8.61 -26.03
N GLU A 119 36.11 8.16 -25.57
CA GLU A 119 36.24 6.99 -24.69
C GLU A 119 35.45 7.14 -23.39
N ILE A 120 35.47 8.33 -22.77
CA ILE A 120 34.71 8.58 -21.55
C ILE A 120 33.20 8.55 -21.83
N ARG A 121 32.74 9.07 -22.97
CA ARG A 121 31.31 8.98 -23.36
C ARG A 121 30.86 7.54 -23.54
N GLU A 122 31.69 6.70 -24.16
CA GLU A 122 31.40 5.28 -24.33
C GLU A 122 31.31 4.56 -22.98
N ARG A 123 32.27 4.81 -22.07
CA ARG A 123 32.21 4.27 -20.69
C ARG A 123 30.99 4.74 -19.91
N ILE A 124 30.62 6.01 -20.03
CA ILE A 124 29.40 6.54 -19.41
C ILE A 124 28.17 5.78 -19.94
N SER A 125 28.08 5.58 -21.26
CA SER A 125 26.97 4.85 -21.87
C SER A 125 26.86 3.41 -21.37
N ILE A 126 28.00 2.72 -21.20
CA ILE A 126 28.04 1.35 -20.66
C ILE A 126 27.55 1.34 -19.21
N PHE A 127 28.07 2.24 -18.36
CA PHE A 127 27.65 2.30 -16.96
C PHE A 127 26.21 2.77 -16.76
N GLU A 128 25.69 3.63 -17.64
CA GLU A 128 24.28 4.02 -17.62
C GLU A 128 23.37 2.84 -17.96
N GLN A 129 23.76 2.00 -18.93
CA GLN A 129 23.03 0.76 -19.21
C GLN A 129 23.09 -0.20 -18.02
N GLU A 130 24.28 -0.45 -17.45
CA GLU A 130 24.42 -1.30 -16.27
C GLU A 130 23.64 -0.77 -15.05
N LEU A 131 23.56 0.55 -14.89
CA LEU A 131 22.79 1.18 -13.83
C LEU A 131 21.29 0.94 -14.04
N ASN A 132 20.80 1.15 -15.26
CA ASN A 132 19.40 0.90 -15.60
C ASN A 132 19.02 -0.57 -15.34
N ASP A 133 19.85 -1.52 -15.78
CA ASP A 133 19.60 -2.96 -15.56
C ASP A 133 19.60 -3.28 -14.06
N CYS A 134 20.55 -2.71 -13.31
CA CYS A 134 20.62 -2.85 -11.86
C CYS A 134 19.39 -2.25 -11.14
N GLU A 135 18.84 -1.14 -11.65
CA GLU A 135 17.65 -0.51 -11.10
C GLU A 135 16.39 -1.31 -11.39
N GLN A 136 16.26 -1.90 -12.58
CA GLN A 136 15.16 -2.80 -12.93
C GLN A 136 15.14 -4.03 -12.01
N GLU A 137 16.27 -4.73 -11.89
CA GLU A 137 16.38 -5.89 -11.00
C GLU A 137 16.10 -5.54 -9.53
N LEU A 138 16.59 -4.36 -9.07
CA LEU A 138 16.34 -3.89 -7.72
C LEU A 138 14.85 -3.61 -7.49
N ASN A 139 14.17 -3.02 -8.47
CA ASN A 139 12.74 -2.77 -8.40
C ASN A 139 11.96 -4.09 -8.31
N ASP A 140 12.32 -5.09 -9.12
CA ASP A 140 11.68 -6.40 -9.10
C ASP A 140 11.84 -7.10 -7.75
N LEU A 141 13.06 -7.14 -7.21
CA LEU A 141 13.35 -7.74 -5.92
C LEU A 141 12.62 -7.02 -4.78
N THR A 142 12.69 -5.68 -4.76
CA THR A 142 12.06 -4.89 -3.68
C THR A 142 10.54 -4.85 -3.80
N SER A 143 9.98 -5.10 -4.98
CA SER A 143 8.53 -5.18 -5.16
C SER A 143 7.90 -6.35 -4.40
N GLN A 144 8.68 -7.41 -4.16
CA GLN A 144 8.29 -8.66 -3.50
C GLN A 144 8.51 -8.63 -1.98
N LEU A 145 9.17 -7.61 -1.45
CA LEU A 145 9.39 -7.47 -0.01
C LEU A 145 8.11 -6.95 0.67
N PRO A 146 7.57 -7.67 1.67
CA PRO A 146 6.47 -7.17 2.48
C PRO A 146 6.97 -6.01 3.37
N ASN A 147 6.03 -5.25 3.91
CA ASN A 147 6.36 -4.24 4.90
C ASN A 147 7.00 -4.87 6.14
N LEU A 148 7.86 -4.11 6.81
CA LEU A 148 8.55 -4.54 8.01
C LEU A 148 7.54 -4.56 9.19
N PRO A 149 7.25 -5.72 9.81
CA PRO A 149 6.34 -5.79 10.96
C PRO A 149 6.79 -4.87 12.08
N ALA A 150 5.90 -4.19 12.80
CA ALA A 150 6.26 -3.29 13.91
C ALA A 150 7.07 -4.02 14.99
N PRO A 151 7.95 -3.32 15.74
CA PRO A 151 8.83 -3.95 16.72
C PRO A 151 8.09 -4.71 17.84
N ASP A 152 6.87 -4.28 18.15
CA ASP A 152 5.99 -4.83 19.19
C ASP A 152 5.00 -5.88 18.67
N THR A 153 4.94 -6.13 17.35
CA THR A 153 4.05 -7.13 16.76
C THR A 153 4.41 -8.54 17.24
N PRO A 154 3.43 -9.35 17.72
CA PRO A 154 3.64 -10.71 18.20
C PRO A 154 4.36 -11.59 17.18
N THR A 155 5.33 -12.37 17.63
CA THR A 155 6.02 -13.34 16.78
C THR A 155 5.12 -14.52 16.45
N ASN A 156 5.44 -15.29 15.40
CA ASN A 156 4.65 -16.47 15.02
C ASN A 156 4.61 -17.54 16.13
N THR A 157 5.63 -17.56 17.00
CA THR A 157 5.67 -18.44 18.18
C THR A 157 4.73 -17.97 19.28
N GLU A 158 4.50 -16.67 19.41
CA GLU A 158 3.52 -16.12 20.35
C GLU A 158 2.08 -16.27 19.82
N GLY A 159 1.92 -16.29 18.50
CA GLY A 159 0.61 -16.33 17.84
C GLY A 159 -0.18 -15.03 18.00
N ASN A 160 -1.41 -15.04 17.50
CA ASN A 160 -2.32 -13.90 17.60
C ASN A 160 -2.73 -13.67 19.07
N LYS A 161 -2.84 -12.40 19.48
CA LYS A 161 -3.15 -12.02 20.86
C LYS A 161 -4.51 -11.32 20.93
N ILE A 162 -5.40 -11.81 21.79
CA ILE A 162 -6.64 -11.08 22.13
C ILE A 162 -6.24 -9.94 23.07
N ILE A 163 -6.47 -8.70 22.65
CA ILE A 163 -6.08 -7.50 23.42
C ILE A 163 -7.26 -6.79 24.08
N ASP A 164 -8.47 -7.02 23.57
CA ASP A 164 -9.71 -6.49 24.14
C ASP A 164 -10.88 -7.42 23.79
N SER A 165 -11.90 -7.44 24.64
CA SER A 165 -13.13 -8.19 24.37
C SER A 165 -14.34 -7.55 25.05
N LYS A 166 -15.49 -7.70 24.42
CA LYS A 166 -16.74 -7.18 24.94
C LYS A 166 -17.89 -8.13 24.68
N GLU A 167 -18.57 -8.44 25.77
CA GLU A 167 -19.70 -9.36 25.82
C GLU A 167 -20.99 -8.61 26.08
N TYR A 168 -22.08 -9.07 25.47
CA TYR A 168 -23.42 -8.55 25.69
C TYR A 168 -24.38 -9.71 25.93
N GLN A 169 -25.26 -9.58 26.92
CA GLN A 169 -26.31 -10.57 27.15
C GLN A 169 -27.44 -10.36 26.15
N HIS A 170 -27.65 -11.32 25.25
CA HIS A 170 -28.77 -11.33 24.31
C HIS A 170 -29.71 -12.50 24.58
N ASN A 171 -31.01 -12.23 24.46
CA ASN A 171 -32.00 -13.27 24.21
C ASN A 171 -32.13 -13.43 22.69
N ILE A 172 -31.37 -14.37 22.11
CA ILE A 172 -31.32 -14.59 20.65
C ILE A 172 -32.65 -15.19 20.18
N GLN A 173 -33.36 -14.49 19.28
CA GLN A 173 -34.55 -15.01 18.61
C GLN A 173 -34.15 -15.72 17.30
N HIS A 174 -34.04 -17.04 17.33
CA HIS A 174 -33.56 -17.86 16.21
C HIS A 174 -34.47 -17.95 14.96
N HIS A 175 -35.53 -17.15 14.85
CA HIS A 175 -36.59 -17.33 13.84
C HIS A 175 -36.80 -16.13 12.89
N LEU A 176 -35.83 -15.22 12.79
CA LEU A 176 -35.89 -14.17 11.78
C LEU A 176 -35.43 -14.71 10.41
N THR A 177 -36.27 -14.54 9.40
CA THR A 177 -35.89 -14.84 8.01
C THR A 177 -34.89 -13.80 7.50
N GLN A 178 -34.02 -14.18 6.57
CA GLN A 178 -33.03 -13.29 5.94
C GLN A 178 -33.69 -12.02 5.37
N GLU A 179 -34.90 -12.13 4.82
CA GLU A 179 -35.71 -11.00 4.35
C GLU A 179 -36.12 -10.02 5.47
N LYS A 180 -36.50 -10.53 6.65
CA LYS A 180 -36.84 -9.70 7.83
C LYS A 180 -35.62 -9.04 8.46
N ILE A 181 -34.46 -9.68 8.35
CA ILE A 181 -33.18 -9.10 8.77
C ILE A 181 -32.83 -7.93 7.83
N LEU A 182 -32.89 -8.13 6.51
CA LEU A 182 -32.58 -7.10 5.52
C LEU A 182 -33.48 -5.86 5.61
N LYS A 183 -34.78 -6.03 5.88
CA LYS A 183 -35.72 -4.90 6.07
C LYS A 183 -35.44 -4.06 7.33
N LYS A 184 -34.72 -4.61 8.31
CA LYS A 184 -34.36 -3.91 9.56
C LYS A 184 -32.99 -3.22 9.50
N LEU A 185 -32.15 -3.54 8.51
CA LEU A 185 -30.80 -3.01 8.38
C LEU A 185 -30.80 -1.66 7.64
N VAL A 186 -31.31 -0.59 8.27
CA VAL A 186 -31.06 0.82 7.86
C VAL A 186 -29.72 1.28 8.45
N LEU A 187 -28.65 0.50 8.26
CA LEU A 187 -27.38 0.72 8.98
C LEU A 187 -26.42 1.66 8.25
N ILE A 188 -26.52 1.75 6.93
CA ILE A 188 -25.53 2.47 6.11
C ILE A 188 -25.59 3.98 6.36
N ASP A 189 -26.78 4.55 6.46
CA ASP A 189 -26.94 6.00 6.66
C ASP A 189 -26.55 6.42 8.09
N GLU A 190 -26.85 5.58 9.09
CA GLU A 190 -26.42 5.79 10.47
C GLU A 190 -24.89 5.73 10.60
N GLU A 191 -24.24 4.75 9.96
CA GLU A 191 -22.79 4.62 9.96
C GLU A 191 -22.10 5.81 9.27
N LYS A 192 -22.62 6.26 8.12
CA LYS A 192 -22.12 7.46 7.42
C LYS A 192 -22.25 8.71 8.29
N ALA A 193 -23.38 8.87 8.99
CA ALA A 193 -23.60 9.99 9.90
C ALA A 193 -22.64 9.96 11.11
N GLU A 194 -22.44 8.80 11.72
CA GLU A 194 -21.55 8.62 12.88
C GLU A 194 -20.08 8.93 12.53
N ASN A 195 -19.61 8.41 11.39
CA ASN A 195 -18.24 8.66 10.94
C ASN A 195 -18.02 10.15 10.62
N SER A 196 -19.02 10.82 10.05
CA SER A 196 -18.99 12.26 9.84
C SER A 196 -18.83 13.04 11.16
N GLN A 197 -19.56 12.64 12.22
CA GLN A 197 -19.44 13.24 13.55
C GLN A 197 -18.05 13.05 14.17
N ARG A 198 -17.34 11.98 13.79
CA ARG A 198 -15.99 11.66 14.29
C ARG A 198 -14.86 12.28 13.44
N GLY A 199 -15.26 13.15 12.50
CA GLY A 199 -14.37 13.96 11.67
C GLY A 199 -13.92 13.28 10.38
N TYR A 200 -14.55 12.16 9.97
CA TYR A 200 -14.28 11.56 8.68
C TYR A 200 -15.00 12.30 7.56
N ARG A 201 -14.27 12.70 6.54
CA ARG A 201 -14.85 13.24 5.31
C ARG A 201 -15.35 12.09 4.44
N LEU A 202 -16.62 12.14 4.07
CA LEU A 202 -17.23 11.18 3.16
C LEU A 202 -16.81 11.44 1.72
N PHE A 203 -16.49 10.37 1.00
CA PHE A 203 -16.18 10.38 -0.42
C PHE A 203 -17.05 9.35 -1.14
N ASP A 204 -17.49 9.74 -2.34
CA ASP A 204 -17.93 8.82 -3.37
C ASP A 204 -16.78 8.65 -4.36
N THR A 205 -16.34 7.41 -4.56
CA THR A 205 -15.11 7.12 -5.32
C THR A 205 -15.39 6.16 -6.47
N PRO A 206 -14.64 6.24 -7.58
CA PRO A 206 -14.78 5.30 -8.69
C PRO A 206 -14.63 3.84 -8.24
N TYR A 207 -15.44 2.96 -8.85
CA TYR A 207 -15.37 1.50 -8.64
C TYR A 207 -14.50 0.78 -9.67
N LEU A 208 -13.94 1.54 -10.62
CA LEU A 208 -12.93 1.08 -11.56
C LEU A 208 -11.60 1.76 -11.20
N VAL A 209 -10.57 0.96 -11.00
CA VAL A 209 -9.22 1.41 -10.66
C VAL A 209 -8.23 0.86 -11.66
N ASN A 210 -7.17 1.62 -11.96
CA ASN A 210 -6.14 1.14 -12.86
C ASN A 210 -5.07 0.32 -12.11
N SER A 211 -4.19 -0.35 -12.84
CA SER A 211 -3.08 -1.14 -12.27
C SER A 211 -2.17 -0.32 -11.35
N GLN A 212 -1.91 0.94 -11.68
CA GLN A 212 -1.09 1.81 -10.83
C GLN A 212 -1.73 2.00 -9.45
N ASN A 213 -3.04 2.24 -9.38
CA ASN A 213 -3.73 2.41 -8.10
C ASN A 213 -3.59 1.16 -7.20
N LEU A 214 -3.59 -0.03 -7.79
CA LEU A 214 -3.45 -1.31 -7.09
C LEU A 214 -2.02 -1.58 -6.60
N TYR A 215 -1.00 -1.16 -7.35
CA TYR A 215 0.38 -1.19 -6.85
C TYR A 215 0.55 -0.28 -5.64
N ASN A 216 -0.07 0.91 -5.67
CA ASN A 216 0.11 1.92 -4.63
C ASN A 216 -0.35 1.47 -3.24
N THR A 217 -1.35 0.58 -3.19
CA THR A 217 -2.02 0.18 -1.94
C THR A 217 -1.70 -1.22 -1.45
N GLY A 218 -0.88 -2.01 -2.15
CA GLY A 218 -0.63 -3.39 -1.66
C GLY A 218 -1.19 -4.50 -2.51
N GLN A 219 -2.18 -4.18 -3.34
CA GLN A 219 -3.00 -5.19 -4.00
C GLN A 219 -2.20 -5.93 -5.07
N PHE A 220 -1.38 -5.20 -5.82
CA PHE A 220 -0.42 -5.81 -6.73
C PHE A 220 0.98 -5.99 -6.12
N HIS A 221 1.70 -7.04 -6.49
CA HIS A 221 1.30 -8.16 -7.39
C HIS A 221 0.60 -9.31 -6.64
N LYS A 222 0.60 -9.31 -5.30
CA LYS A 222 0.24 -10.47 -4.47
C LYS A 222 -1.21 -10.94 -4.64
N PHE A 223 -2.16 -10.01 -4.77
CA PHE A 223 -3.59 -10.33 -4.85
C PHE A 223 -4.13 -10.27 -6.28
N GLN A 224 -3.27 -10.26 -7.30
CA GLN A 224 -3.67 -10.08 -8.69
C GLN A 224 -4.69 -11.13 -9.15
N ASP A 225 -4.53 -12.39 -8.73
CA ASP A 225 -5.45 -13.48 -9.06
C ASP A 225 -6.81 -13.37 -8.34
N SER A 226 -6.90 -12.54 -7.30
CA SER A 226 -8.11 -12.29 -6.52
C SER A 226 -8.90 -11.07 -7.01
N LEU A 227 -8.44 -10.39 -8.07
CA LEU A 227 -9.12 -9.22 -8.65
C LEU A 227 -9.85 -9.56 -9.95
N TYR A 228 -10.98 -8.88 -10.18
CA TYR A 228 -11.64 -8.89 -11.49
C TYR A 228 -11.02 -7.83 -12.39
N LYS A 229 -10.43 -8.25 -13.52
CA LYS A 229 -9.94 -7.37 -14.57
C LYS A 229 -11.04 -7.13 -15.60
N ILE A 230 -11.18 -5.90 -16.07
CA ILE A 230 -12.01 -5.58 -17.24
C ILE A 230 -11.19 -5.92 -18.49
N GLU A 231 -11.71 -6.85 -19.29
CA GLU A 231 -11.06 -7.29 -20.53
C GLU A 231 -10.76 -6.12 -21.46
N GLU A 232 -9.68 -6.23 -22.23
CA GLU A 232 -9.25 -5.22 -23.21
C GLU A 232 -8.99 -3.82 -22.62
N SER A 233 -8.77 -3.72 -21.30
CA SER A 233 -8.48 -2.45 -20.63
C SER A 233 -7.38 -2.60 -19.55
N ASN A 234 -6.96 -1.45 -19.00
CA ASN A 234 -6.10 -1.37 -17.82
C ASN A 234 -6.89 -1.22 -16.51
N PHE A 235 -8.21 -1.48 -16.53
CA PHE A 235 -9.08 -1.30 -15.37
C PHE A 235 -9.41 -2.61 -14.68
N TYR A 236 -9.61 -2.49 -13.37
CA TYR A 236 -10.00 -3.56 -12.46
C TYR A 236 -11.18 -3.09 -11.63
N LEU A 237 -12.05 -4.02 -11.24
CA LEU A 237 -13.09 -3.73 -10.26
C LEU A 237 -12.46 -3.51 -8.89
N LEU A 238 -12.97 -2.53 -8.16
CA LEU A 238 -12.49 -2.13 -6.84
C LEU A 238 -12.63 -3.27 -5.82
N PRO A 239 -11.53 -3.79 -5.24
CA PRO A 239 -11.61 -4.83 -4.21
C PRO A 239 -11.95 -4.29 -2.82
N THR A 240 -11.72 -2.98 -2.62
CA THR A 240 -11.90 -2.25 -1.36
C THR A 240 -11.73 -0.74 -1.59
N ALA A 241 -12.53 0.11 -0.94
CA ALA A 241 -12.44 1.57 -1.11
C ALA A 241 -11.11 2.18 -0.64
N GLU A 242 -10.35 1.50 0.20
CA GLU A 242 -8.97 1.85 0.54
C GLU A 242 -8.14 2.19 -0.71
N VAL A 243 -8.30 1.43 -1.80
CA VAL A 243 -7.58 1.66 -3.06
C VAL A 243 -7.88 3.05 -3.59
N SER A 244 -9.15 3.40 -3.76
CA SER A 244 -9.52 4.71 -4.31
C SER A 244 -9.19 5.85 -3.35
N LEU A 245 -9.45 5.68 -2.05
CA LEU A 245 -9.24 6.70 -1.03
C LEU A 245 -7.77 7.12 -0.89
N ILE A 246 -6.85 6.16 -0.84
CA ILE A 246 -5.40 6.46 -0.76
C ILE A 246 -4.94 7.19 -2.03
N ASN A 247 -5.45 6.78 -3.20
CA ASN A 247 -5.04 7.34 -4.47
C ASN A 247 -5.61 8.74 -4.75
N LEU A 248 -6.59 9.25 -3.99
CA LEU A 248 -7.04 10.65 -4.08
C LEU A 248 -5.91 11.65 -3.83
N TYR A 249 -4.91 11.24 -3.06
CA TYR A 249 -3.74 12.06 -2.70
C TYR A 249 -2.46 11.57 -3.39
N GLN A 250 -2.59 10.74 -4.44
CA GLN A 250 -1.45 10.31 -5.25
C GLN A 250 -0.72 11.52 -5.84
N ASN A 251 0.61 11.50 -5.76
CA ASN A 251 1.50 12.54 -6.30
C ASN A 251 1.25 13.95 -5.73
N GLN A 252 0.70 14.05 -4.52
CA GLN A 252 0.51 15.32 -3.83
C GLN A 252 1.50 15.48 -2.66
N ILE A 253 1.96 16.71 -2.45
CA ILE A 253 2.71 17.10 -1.25
C ILE A 253 1.70 17.68 -0.26
N LEU A 254 1.49 16.99 0.85
CA LEU A 254 0.59 17.44 1.91
C LEU A 254 1.34 18.34 2.89
N THR A 255 0.68 19.40 3.36
CA THR A 255 1.19 20.23 4.46
C THR A 255 0.84 19.59 5.79
N GLU A 256 1.70 19.77 6.80
CA GLU A 256 1.49 19.21 8.14
C GLU A 256 0.18 19.67 8.79
N GLU A 257 -0.26 20.89 8.48
CA GLU A 257 -1.50 21.49 8.98
C GLU A 257 -2.76 20.76 8.50
N ASN A 258 -2.68 20.05 7.37
CA ASN A 258 -3.79 19.27 6.82
C ASN A 258 -3.92 17.88 7.47
N LEU A 259 -2.98 17.48 8.33
CA LEU A 259 -2.96 16.16 8.96
C LEU A 259 -3.51 16.20 10.39
N PRO A 260 -4.25 15.17 10.85
CA PRO A 260 -4.58 13.94 10.14
C PRO A 260 -5.76 14.12 9.17
N LEU A 261 -5.66 13.55 7.97
CA LEU A 261 -6.80 13.41 7.06
C LEU A 261 -7.56 12.13 7.43
N LYS A 262 -8.84 12.26 7.74
CA LYS A 262 -9.73 11.14 8.01
C LYS A 262 -10.73 11.01 6.85
N LEU A 263 -10.68 9.90 6.13
CA LEU A 263 -11.45 9.65 4.92
C LEU A 263 -12.37 8.45 5.12
N CYS A 264 -13.60 8.54 4.66
CA CYS A 264 -14.57 7.46 4.71
C CYS A 264 -15.27 7.30 3.37
N ALA A 265 -15.48 6.07 2.93
CA ALA A 265 -16.25 5.78 1.71
C ALA A 265 -17.08 4.53 1.89
N TYR A 266 -18.29 4.56 1.34
CA TYR A 266 -19.15 3.39 1.19
C TYR A 266 -19.07 2.93 -0.26
N SER A 267 -18.69 1.68 -0.51
CA SER A 267 -18.58 1.14 -1.87
C SER A 267 -19.00 -0.32 -1.97
N PRO A 268 -19.51 -0.77 -3.13
CA PRO A 268 -19.43 -2.17 -3.50
C PRO A 268 -17.95 -2.58 -3.66
N CYS A 269 -17.61 -3.76 -3.16
CA CYS A 269 -16.29 -4.37 -3.22
C CYS A 269 -16.39 -5.69 -3.99
N PHE A 270 -15.44 -5.93 -4.91
CA PHE A 270 -15.44 -7.10 -5.79
C PHE A 270 -14.19 -7.95 -5.59
N ARG A 271 -14.36 -9.22 -5.22
CA ARG A 271 -13.25 -10.17 -5.00
C ARG A 271 -13.52 -11.48 -5.70
N ALA A 272 -12.54 -11.98 -6.45
CA ALA A 272 -12.70 -13.20 -7.22
C ALA A 272 -12.65 -14.47 -6.33
N GLU A 273 -12.20 -14.35 -5.07
CA GLU A 273 -12.15 -15.43 -4.06
C GLU A 273 -11.45 -16.72 -4.56
N ARG A 274 -10.55 -16.61 -5.54
CA ARG A 274 -9.87 -17.76 -6.16
C ARG A 274 -8.94 -18.50 -5.20
N MET A 275 -8.43 -17.81 -4.18
CA MET A 275 -7.58 -18.39 -3.14
C MET A 275 -8.35 -19.18 -2.07
N ALA A 276 -9.69 -19.12 -2.07
CA ALA A 276 -10.57 -19.73 -1.08
C ALA A 276 -11.27 -21.01 -1.58
N ALA A 277 -10.84 -21.56 -2.72
CA ALA A 277 -11.42 -22.76 -3.31
C ALA A 277 -11.33 -23.95 -2.34
N GLY A 278 -12.48 -24.42 -1.84
CA GLY A 278 -12.58 -25.60 -0.96
C GLY A 278 -12.92 -25.32 0.51
N GLN A 279 -12.99 -24.06 0.95
CA GLN A 279 -13.58 -23.72 2.25
C GLN A 279 -15.12 -23.66 2.15
N GLU A 280 -15.86 -24.03 3.20
CA GLU A 280 -17.33 -23.99 3.20
C GLU A 280 -17.84 -22.55 3.00
N ASN A 281 -18.12 -22.18 1.75
CA ASN A 281 -18.55 -20.83 1.36
C ASN A 281 -20.09 -20.69 1.32
N LYS A 282 -20.81 -21.32 2.27
CA LYS A 282 -22.28 -21.16 2.34
C LYS A 282 -22.62 -19.96 3.23
N GLY A 283 -23.47 -19.06 2.73
CA GLY A 283 -24.00 -17.92 3.50
C GLY A 283 -23.51 -16.56 2.99
N LEU A 284 -23.48 -15.56 3.87
CA LEU A 284 -23.21 -14.15 3.53
C LEU A 284 -21.80 -13.66 3.92
N ILE A 285 -20.95 -14.52 4.49
CA ILE A 285 -19.64 -14.14 5.01
C ILE A 285 -18.60 -13.99 3.88
N ARG A 286 -18.66 -14.86 2.86
CA ARG A 286 -17.73 -14.82 1.72
C ARG A 286 -18.51 -14.77 0.41
N LEU A 287 -18.46 -13.61 -0.25
CA LEU A 287 -19.18 -13.30 -1.48
C LEU A 287 -18.24 -12.64 -2.49
N HIS A 288 -18.54 -12.80 -3.78
CA HIS A 288 -17.82 -12.09 -4.84
C HIS A 288 -18.07 -10.59 -4.85
N GLN A 289 -19.25 -10.18 -4.37
CA GLN A 289 -19.64 -8.78 -4.21
C GLN A 289 -20.23 -8.58 -2.82
N PHE A 290 -19.76 -7.56 -2.12
CA PHE A 290 -20.30 -7.12 -0.83
C PHE A 290 -20.17 -5.60 -0.72
N HIS A 291 -20.90 -4.98 0.21
CA HIS A 291 -20.76 -3.55 0.49
C HIS A 291 -19.90 -3.36 1.72
N LYS A 292 -19.07 -2.32 1.72
CA LYS A 292 -18.22 -1.98 2.86
C LYS A 292 -18.16 -0.47 3.05
N VAL A 293 -18.16 -0.04 4.31
CA VAL A 293 -17.70 1.29 4.71
C VAL A 293 -16.23 1.19 5.09
N GLU A 294 -15.37 1.93 4.39
CA GLU A 294 -13.94 1.99 4.63
C GLU A 294 -13.59 3.22 5.45
N LEU A 295 -12.65 3.09 6.37
CA LEU A 295 -12.02 4.19 7.08
C LEU A 295 -10.52 4.22 6.74
N VAL A 296 -10.04 5.36 6.24
CA VAL A 296 -8.63 5.60 5.92
C VAL A 296 -8.15 6.83 6.66
N LYS A 297 -6.94 6.74 7.26
CA LYS A 297 -6.27 7.89 7.86
C LYS A 297 -4.92 8.13 7.19
N ILE A 298 -4.68 9.36 6.75
CA ILE A 298 -3.35 9.82 6.32
C ILE A 298 -2.82 10.72 7.42
N VAL A 299 -1.68 10.36 8.00
CA VAL A 299 -1.21 10.89 9.29
C VAL A 299 0.31 11.08 9.26
N LYS A 300 0.84 11.80 10.26
CA LYS A 300 2.30 11.92 10.41
C LYS A 300 2.89 10.58 10.89
N PRO A 301 4.09 10.18 10.42
CA PRO A 301 4.72 8.91 10.81
C PRO A 301 4.82 8.70 12.33
N GLU A 302 5.14 9.75 13.09
CA GLU A 302 5.27 9.70 14.55
C GLU A 302 3.96 9.42 15.28
N SER A 303 2.81 9.67 14.64
CA SER A 303 1.48 9.49 15.21
C SER A 303 0.78 8.22 14.71
N SER A 304 1.39 7.46 13.79
CA SER A 304 0.71 6.41 13.03
C SER A 304 0.12 5.31 13.92
N TYR A 305 0.87 4.82 14.89
CA TYR A 305 0.39 3.77 15.81
C TYR A 305 -0.70 4.29 16.74
N GLN A 306 -0.59 5.52 17.23
CA GLN A 306 -1.66 6.12 18.03
C GLN A 306 -2.96 6.27 17.22
N GLU A 307 -2.85 6.63 15.94
CA GLU A 307 -4.00 6.75 15.05
C GLU A 307 -4.58 5.40 14.63
N LEU A 308 -3.77 4.33 14.62
CA LEU A 308 -4.21 2.94 14.47
C LEU A 308 -5.09 2.52 15.66
N GLU A 309 -4.66 2.77 16.91
CA GLU A 309 -5.48 2.48 18.11
C GLU A 309 -6.83 3.20 18.04
N LYS A 310 -6.81 4.49 17.64
CA LYS A 310 -8.06 5.24 17.43
C LYS A 310 -8.90 4.62 16.32
N LEU A 311 -8.31 4.20 15.19
CA LEU A 311 -9.04 3.58 14.09
C LEU A 311 -9.76 2.29 14.52
N VAL A 312 -9.11 1.46 15.36
CA VAL A 312 -9.73 0.27 15.96
C VAL A 312 -10.90 0.66 16.86
N ALA A 313 -10.70 1.64 17.74
CA ALA A 313 -11.77 2.16 18.60
C ALA A 313 -12.95 2.72 17.80
N ASP A 314 -12.68 3.35 16.65
CA ASP A 314 -13.69 3.87 15.73
C ASP A 314 -14.57 2.74 15.17
N ALA A 315 -13.96 1.61 14.77
CA ALA A 315 -14.68 0.44 14.30
C ALA A 315 -15.46 -0.27 15.43
N CYS A 316 -14.83 -0.49 16.59
CA CYS A 316 -15.47 -1.10 17.77
C CYS A 316 -16.66 -0.28 18.28
N HIS A 317 -16.65 1.04 18.12
CA HIS A 317 -17.77 1.91 18.52
C HIS A 317 -19.08 1.54 17.82
N ILE A 318 -19.04 1.18 16.55
CA ILE A 318 -20.24 0.75 15.80
C ILE A 318 -20.79 -0.55 16.41
N LEU A 319 -19.92 -1.54 16.62
CA LEU A 319 -20.29 -2.80 17.26
C LEU A 319 -20.84 -2.59 18.67
N ASN A 320 -20.27 -1.63 19.41
CA ASN A 320 -20.74 -1.25 20.74
C ASN A 320 -22.17 -0.71 20.75
N LYS A 321 -22.52 0.15 19.78
CA LYS A 321 -23.88 0.69 19.65
C LYS A 321 -24.86 -0.38 19.23
N LEU A 322 -24.45 -1.26 18.32
CA LEU A 322 -25.24 -2.43 17.89
C LEU A 322 -25.31 -3.51 18.97
N LYS A 323 -24.51 -3.38 20.03
CA LYS A 323 -24.33 -4.36 21.10
C LYS A 323 -23.96 -5.74 20.54
N ILE A 324 -23.08 -5.80 19.54
CA ILE A 324 -22.62 -7.09 18.99
C ILE A 324 -21.39 -7.51 19.82
N PRO A 325 -21.39 -8.71 20.44
CA PRO A 325 -20.21 -9.22 21.12
C PRO A 325 -19.04 -9.27 20.16
N HIS A 326 -17.85 -8.86 20.62
CA HIS A 326 -16.67 -8.87 19.76
C HIS A 326 -15.38 -8.91 20.57
N ARG A 327 -14.30 -9.29 19.89
CA ARG A 327 -12.93 -9.23 20.43
C ARG A 327 -11.99 -8.61 19.43
N VAL A 328 -10.98 -7.90 19.94
CA VAL A 328 -9.91 -7.31 19.16
C VAL A 328 -8.68 -8.21 19.27
N ILE A 329 -8.15 -8.61 18.11
CA ILE A 329 -7.03 -9.54 17.99
C ILE A 329 -5.87 -8.83 17.30
N GLU A 330 -4.73 -8.75 17.97
CA GLU A 330 -3.48 -8.35 17.37
C GLU A 330 -2.87 -9.53 16.60
N LEU A 331 -2.66 -9.34 15.29
CA LEU A 331 -2.12 -10.38 14.43
C LEU A 331 -0.62 -10.56 14.65
N CYS A 332 -0.17 -11.82 14.63
CA CYS A 332 1.26 -12.13 14.62
C CYS A 332 1.90 -11.81 13.27
N GLN A 333 3.24 -11.69 13.26
CA GLN A 333 4.00 -11.24 12.09
C GLN A 333 3.67 -12.02 10.81
N GLY A 334 3.53 -13.34 10.89
CA GLY A 334 3.27 -14.23 9.75
C GLY A 334 1.88 -14.10 9.15
N GLU A 335 0.91 -13.60 9.90
CA GLU A 335 -0.47 -13.38 9.44
C GLU A 335 -0.71 -11.96 8.93
N LEU A 336 0.26 -11.05 9.09
CA LEU A 336 0.15 -9.69 8.57
C LEU A 336 0.00 -9.66 7.04
N GLY A 337 -0.94 -8.83 6.58
CA GLY A 337 -1.07 -8.44 5.17
C GLY A 337 0.21 -7.82 4.61
N PHE A 338 0.40 -7.93 3.30
CA PHE A 338 1.67 -7.56 2.64
C PHE A 338 2.15 -6.13 2.95
N SER A 339 1.24 -5.16 2.94
CA SER A 339 1.55 -3.75 3.23
C SER A 339 1.55 -3.42 4.73
N ALA A 340 1.10 -4.33 5.59
CA ALA A 340 0.91 -4.06 7.01
C ALA A 340 2.22 -4.19 7.80
N ALA A 341 2.47 -3.19 8.65
CA ALA A 341 3.44 -3.28 9.75
C ALA A 341 2.77 -3.83 11.02
N LYS A 342 1.52 -3.46 11.28
CA LYS A 342 0.71 -3.90 12.42
C LYS A 342 -0.76 -3.93 12.01
N THR A 343 -1.50 -4.91 12.48
CA THR A 343 -2.92 -5.08 12.15
C THR A 343 -3.67 -5.64 13.34
N TYR A 344 -4.89 -5.13 13.52
CA TYR A 344 -5.86 -5.64 14.47
C TYR A 344 -7.07 -6.15 13.69
N ASP A 345 -7.45 -7.40 13.95
CA ASP A 345 -8.70 -7.96 13.48
C ASP A 345 -9.77 -7.81 14.57
N ILE A 346 -11.01 -7.58 14.15
CA ILE A 346 -12.17 -7.55 15.03
C ILE A 346 -13.05 -8.73 14.66
N GLU A 347 -13.21 -9.67 15.58
CA GLU A 347 -14.06 -10.84 15.41
C GLU A 347 -15.35 -10.67 16.19
N VAL A 348 -16.49 -11.01 15.56
CA VAL A 348 -17.87 -10.89 16.08
C VAL A 348 -18.54 -12.23 16.28
#